data_AF-A0A1A8GPI3-F1
#
_entry.id   AF-A0A1A8GPI3-F1
#
_cell.length_a   1.000
_cell.length_b   1.000
_cell.length_c   1.000
_cell.angle_alpha   90.00
_cell.angle_beta   90.00
_cell.angle_gamma   90.00
#
_symmetry.space_group_name_H-M   'P 1'
#
loop_
_entity.id
_entity.type
_entity.pdbx_description
1 polymer ?
#
loop_
_entity_poly.entity_id
_entity_poly.type
_entity_poly.pdbx_seq_one_letter_code
_entity_poly.pdbx_strand_id
1 'polypeptide(L)'
;DDRDLSEQIKKATKESHTRAENTEMMLSFQRGQVTLAQYKLLLCSLYEIYQALEEALDRNSNHPAVAPIYFPTELARLKAIEKDLEFFYGRDWREKIVVPDATKRYSHRLRQIGEENPQFLVAHAYTRYLGDLSGGQVLGRIAQKSMGLKNGDGLSF
;
A
#
# COMPACT_ATOMS: atom_id res chain seq x y z
N ASP A 1 -8.36 -26.35 13.97
CA ASP A 1 -6.92 -26.29 13.76
C ASP A 1 -6.58 -25.46 12.54
N ASP A 2 -6.35 -24.16 12.75
CA ASP A 2 -5.83 -23.28 11.67
C ASP A 2 -4.33 -23.51 11.56
N ARG A 3 -3.93 -24.60 10.88
CA ARG A 3 -2.50 -24.98 10.75
C ARG A 3 -1.73 -24.04 9.82
N ASP A 4 -2.40 -23.43 8.85
CA ASP A 4 -1.75 -22.59 7.84
C ASP A 4 -1.66 -21.12 8.28
N LEU A 5 -0.50 -20.51 8.07
CA LEU A 5 -0.24 -19.12 8.43
C LEU A 5 -1.22 -18.14 7.74
N SER A 6 -1.63 -18.43 6.51
CA SER A 6 -2.58 -17.59 5.75
C SER A 6 -3.96 -17.50 6.43
N GLU A 7 -4.49 -18.63 6.93
CA GLU A 7 -5.75 -18.68 7.67
C GLU A 7 -5.60 -17.99 9.04
N GLN A 8 -4.47 -18.20 9.71
CA GLN A 8 -4.19 -17.53 10.99
C GLN A 8 -4.14 -16.01 10.84
N ILE A 9 -3.45 -15.47 9.84
CA ILE A 9 -3.40 -14.02 9.60
C ILE A 9 -4.80 -13.50 9.28
N LYS A 10 -5.51 -14.11 8.32
CA LYS A 10 -6.86 -13.71 7.92
C LYS A 10 -7.81 -13.62 9.12
N LYS A 11 -7.77 -14.62 10.00
CA LYS A 11 -8.56 -14.66 11.23
C LYS A 11 -8.13 -13.59 12.22
N ALA A 12 -6.83 -13.48 12.50
CA ALA A 12 -6.29 -12.51 13.45
C ALA A 12 -6.52 -11.05 13.02
N THR A 13 -6.54 -10.78 11.71
CA THR A 13 -6.74 -9.42 11.18
C THR A 13 -8.19 -9.09 10.89
N LYS A 14 -9.14 -10.04 11.01
CA LYS A 14 -10.54 -9.87 10.60
C LYS A 14 -11.19 -8.61 11.21
N GLU A 15 -11.08 -8.44 12.52
CA GLU A 15 -11.69 -7.27 13.19
C GLU A 15 -11.02 -5.96 12.78
N SER A 16 -9.69 -5.95 12.70
CA SER A 16 -8.92 -4.78 12.26
C SER A 16 -9.24 -4.40 10.81
N HIS A 17 -9.41 -5.39 9.94
CA HIS A 17 -9.85 -5.20 8.56
C HIS A 17 -11.23 -4.56 8.51
N THR A 18 -12.22 -5.12 9.23
CA THR A 18 -13.57 -4.53 9.31
C THR A 18 -13.52 -3.09 9.81
N ARG A 19 -12.71 -2.78 10.84
CA ARG A 19 -12.58 -1.40 11.34
C ARG A 19 -11.93 -0.48 10.29
N ALA A 20 -10.90 -0.94 9.59
CA ALA A 20 -10.24 -0.16 8.55
C ALA A 20 -11.19 0.19 7.39
N GLU A 21 -12.00 -0.77 6.94
CA GLU A 21 -13.00 -0.58 5.88
C GLU A 21 -14.14 0.37 6.28
N ASN A 22 -14.41 0.51 7.57
CA ASN A 22 -15.48 1.36 8.11
C ASN A 22 -14.99 2.73 8.61
N THR A 23 -13.75 3.12 8.33
CA THR A 23 -13.30 4.49 8.58
C THR A 23 -14.05 5.48 7.67
N GLU A 24 -14.25 6.72 8.13
CA GLU A 24 -15.00 7.74 7.35
C GLU A 24 -14.39 7.96 5.96
N MET A 25 -13.06 8.01 5.87
CA MET A 25 -12.34 8.15 4.61
C MET A 25 -12.62 6.98 3.67
N MET A 26 -12.62 5.76 4.19
CA MET A 26 -12.82 4.56 3.39
C MET A 26 -14.29 4.40 2.95
N LEU A 27 -15.25 4.71 3.82
CA LEU A 27 -16.68 4.76 3.48
C LEU A 27 -16.97 5.84 2.43
N SER A 28 -16.36 7.02 2.57
CA SER A 28 -16.44 8.10 1.57
C SER A 28 -15.86 7.63 0.23
N PHE A 29 -14.72 6.94 0.25
CA PHE A 29 -14.11 6.35 -0.94
C PHE A 29 -15.08 5.36 -1.61
N GLN A 30 -15.62 4.39 -0.86
CA GLN A 30 -16.54 3.37 -1.39
C GLN A 30 -17.81 3.97 -2.00
N ARG A 31 -18.29 5.10 -1.47
CA ARG A 31 -19.45 5.84 -2.02
C ARG A 31 -19.09 6.71 -3.22
N GLY A 32 -17.83 6.72 -3.64
CA GLY A 32 -17.34 7.55 -4.73
C GLY A 32 -17.27 9.03 -4.40
N GLN A 33 -17.18 9.38 -3.11
CA GLN A 33 -17.12 10.75 -2.60
C GLN A 33 -15.69 11.21 -2.29
N VAL A 34 -14.68 10.39 -2.64
CA VAL A 34 -13.28 10.76 -2.49
C VAL A 34 -12.93 11.92 -3.42
N THR A 35 -12.30 12.95 -2.85
CA THR A 35 -11.80 14.09 -3.61
C THR A 35 -10.43 13.81 -4.22
N LEU A 36 -10.07 14.54 -5.29
CA LEU A 36 -8.75 14.45 -5.88
C LEU A 36 -7.63 14.77 -4.87
N ALA A 37 -7.85 15.73 -3.97
CA ALA A 37 -6.88 16.06 -2.93
C ALA A 37 -6.65 14.90 -1.95
N GLN A 38 -7.71 14.22 -1.51
CA GLN A 38 -7.61 13.04 -0.65
C GLN A 38 -6.93 11.88 -1.36
N TYR A 39 -7.24 11.65 -2.63
CA TYR A 39 -6.60 10.59 -3.41
C TYR A 39 -5.10 10.85 -3.62
N LYS A 40 -4.72 12.09 -3.96
CA LYS A 40 -3.31 12.49 -4.06
C LYS A 40 -2.59 12.31 -2.73
N LEU A 41 -3.19 12.69 -1.60
CA LEU A 41 -2.63 12.47 -0.27
C LEU A 41 -2.44 10.97 0.07
N LEU A 42 -3.40 10.13 -0.35
CA LEU A 42 -3.28 8.68 -0.26
C LEU A 42 -2.06 8.20 -1.06
N LEU A 43 -1.91 8.58 -2.33
CA LEU A 43 -0.78 8.19 -3.16
C LEU A 43 0.57 8.64 -2.57
N CYS A 44 0.67 9.87 -2.05
CA CYS A 44 1.86 10.35 -1.33
C CYS A 44 2.19 9.47 -0.13
N SER A 45 1.15 9.02 0.59
CA SER A 45 1.34 8.15 1.76
C SER A 45 1.76 6.74 1.35
N LEU A 46 1.15 6.20 0.28
CA LEU A 46 1.51 4.89 -0.25
C LEU A 46 2.94 4.89 -0.78
N TYR A 47 3.38 5.94 -1.45
CA TYR A 47 4.76 6.05 -1.94
C TYR A 47 5.79 5.78 -0.83
N GLU A 48 5.68 6.48 0.29
CA GLU A 48 6.59 6.33 1.43
C GLU A 48 6.50 4.93 2.08
N ILE A 49 5.28 4.40 2.18
CA ILE A 49 5.05 3.07 2.77
C ILE A 49 5.65 1.97 1.89
N TYR A 50 5.40 2.00 0.58
CA TYR A 50 5.92 0.99 -0.34
C TYR A 50 7.41 1.16 -0.57
N GLN A 51 7.94 2.37 -0.59
CA GLN A 51 9.39 2.58 -0.59
C GLN A 51 10.03 1.88 0.61
N ALA A 52 9.53 2.13 1.84
CA ALA A 52 10.08 1.51 3.03
C ALA A 52 9.89 -0.02 3.07
N LEU A 53 8.72 -0.52 2.62
CA LEU A 53 8.43 -1.95 2.56
C LEU A 53 9.32 -2.67 1.54
N GLU A 54 9.41 -2.15 0.33
CA GLU A 54 10.17 -2.75 -0.77
C GLU A 54 11.68 -2.67 -0.50
N GLU A 55 12.19 -1.56 0.04
CA GLU A 55 13.59 -1.47 0.53
C GLU A 55 13.90 -2.54 1.59
N ALA A 56 12.97 -2.77 2.54
CA ALA A 56 13.15 -3.77 3.58
C ALA A 56 13.07 -5.20 3.03
N LEU A 57 12.19 -5.47 2.06
CA LEU A 57 12.10 -6.76 1.38
C LEU A 57 13.35 -7.05 0.54
N ASP A 58 13.82 -6.07 -0.24
CA ASP A 58 15.04 -6.18 -1.06
C ASP A 58 16.27 -6.50 -0.19
N ARG A 59 16.43 -5.75 0.91
CA ARG A 59 17.52 -5.96 1.89
C ARG A 59 17.52 -7.38 2.47
N ASN A 60 16.33 -7.95 2.67
CA ASN A 60 16.14 -9.25 3.31
C ASN A 60 15.77 -10.35 2.32
N SER A 61 15.99 -10.16 1.03
CA SER A 61 15.55 -11.07 -0.04
C SER A 61 16.11 -12.50 0.11
N ASN A 62 17.29 -12.65 0.73
CA ASN A 62 17.90 -13.96 1.03
C ASN A 62 17.54 -14.52 2.42
N HIS A 63 16.81 -13.78 3.25
CA HIS A 63 16.42 -14.26 4.58
C HIS A 63 15.41 -15.42 4.46
N PRO A 64 15.58 -16.56 5.16
CA PRO A 64 14.73 -17.75 4.96
C PRO A 64 13.22 -17.51 5.12
N ALA A 65 12.81 -16.56 5.97
CA ALA A 65 11.40 -16.21 6.17
C ALA A 65 10.85 -15.21 5.14
N VAL A 66 11.72 -14.53 4.38
CA VAL A 66 11.34 -13.47 3.41
C VAL A 66 11.47 -13.96 1.97
N ALA A 67 12.51 -14.74 1.67
CA ALA A 67 12.74 -15.31 0.33
C ALA A 67 11.48 -15.99 -0.27
N PRO A 68 10.65 -16.75 0.47
CA PRO A 68 9.46 -17.39 -0.09
C PRO A 68 8.34 -16.43 -0.51
N ILE A 69 8.38 -15.18 -0.06
CA ILE A 69 7.39 -14.14 -0.36
C ILE A 69 7.96 -12.98 -1.19
N TYR A 70 9.21 -13.09 -1.64
CA TYR A 70 9.91 -12.05 -2.39
C TYR A 70 9.58 -12.14 -3.88
N PHE A 71 8.54 -11.42 -4.30
CA PHE A 71 8.03 -11.37 -5.68
C PHE A 71 8.09 -9.94 -6.25
N PRO A 72 9.29 -9.35 -6.44
CA PRO A 72 9.44 -7.95 -6.83
C PRO A 72 8.89 -7.66 -8.23
N THR A 73 8.95 -8.63 -9.16
CA THR A 73 8.46 -8.44 -10.54
C THR A 73 6.94 -8.34 -10.56
N GLU A 74 6.27 -9.17 -9.76
CA GLU A 74 4.81 -9.32 -9.76
C GLU A 74 4.13 -8.31 -8.83
N LEU A 75 4.73 -8.06 -7.65
CA LEU A 75 4.06 -7.34 -6.56
C LEU A 75 4.59 -5.93 -6.32
N ALA A 76 5.83 -5.57 -6.71
CA ALA A 76 6.35 -4.23 -6.43
C ALA A 76 5.43 -3.15 -7.01
N ARG A 77 5.14 -2.13 -6.21
CA ARG A 77 4.21 -1.05 -6.50
C ARG A 77 4.90 0.29 -6.65
N LEU A 78 6.12 0.45 -6.13
CA LEU A 78 6.79 1.75 -6.06
C LEU A 78 6.82 2.49 -7.40
N LYS A 79 7.25 1.83 -8.49
CA LYS A 79 7.29 2.44 -9.83
C LYS A 79 5.91 2.87 -10.35
N ALA A 80 4.87 2.11 -10.02
CA ALA A 80 3.51 2.45 -10.41
C ALA A 80 3.01 3.70 -9.66
N ILE A 81 3.29 3.77 -8.36
CA ILE A 81 2.95 4.94 -7.54
C ILE A 81 3.73 6.18 -8.02
N GLU A 82 5.02 6.04 -8.35
CA GLU A 82 5.83 7.14 -8.88
C GLU A 82 5.25 7.70 -10.19
N LYS A 83 4.76 6.83 -11.08
CA LYS A 83 4.09 7.23 -12.32
C LYS A 83 2.79 8.01 -12.03
N ASP A 84 2.00 7.58 -11.06
CA ASP A 84 0.77 8.28 -10.68
C ASP A 84 1.06 9.63 -10.02
N LEU A 85 2.10 9.71 -9.18
CA LEU A 85 2.55 10.97 -8.60
C LEU A 85 3.07 11.95 -9.66
N GLU A 86 3.86 11.47 -10.62
CA GLU A 86 4.30 12.29 -11.76
C GLU A 86 3.11 12.81 -12.57
N PHE A 87 2.09 11.99 -12.80
CA PHE A 87 0.86 12.42 -13.47
C PHE A 87 0.15 13.56 -12.71
N PHE A 88 0.03 13.47 -11.39
CA PHE A 88 -0.72 14.46 -10.61
C PHE A 88 0.05 15.70 -10.17
N TYR A 89 1.39 15.65 -10.13
CA TYR A 89 2.23 16.72 -9.59
C TYR A 89 3.30 17.23 -10.57
N GLY A 90 3.56 16.50 -11.67
CA GLY A 90 4.62 16.81 -12.63
C GLY A 90 5.94 16.10 -12.31
N ARG A 91 6.97 16.32 -13.15
CA ARG A 91 8.30 15.66 -13.02
C ARG A 91 9.01 15.93 -11.70
N ASP A 92 8.74 17.08 -11.11
CA ASP A 92 9.24 17.57 -9.83
C ASP A 92 8.35 17.16 -8.64
N TRP A 93 7.51 16.12 -8.80
CA TRP A 93 6.58 15.68 -7.76
C TRP A 93 7.25 15.41 -6.40
N ARG A 94 8.50 14.91 -6.39
CA ARG A 94 9.26 14.64 -5.16
C ARG A 94 9.42 15.86 -4.27
N GLU A 95 9.50 17.06 -4.85
CA GLU A 95 9.64 18.33 -4.13
C GLU A 95 8.29 18.88 -3.65
N LYS A 96 7.18 18.34 -4.16
CA LYS A 96 5.81 18.84 -3.96
C LYS A 96 4.98 17.99 -3.01
N ILE A 97 5.33 16.72 -2.83
CA ILE A 97 4.55 15.82 -1.98
C ILE A 97 4.72 16.18 -0.49
N VAL A 98 3.62 16.08 0.24
CA VAL A 98 3.62 16.23 1.70
C VAL A 98 3.09 14.95 2.30
N VAL A 99 3.84 14.41 3.25
CA VAL A 99 3.57 13.10 3.85
C VAL A 99 3.14 13.30 5.32
N PRO A 100 1.96 12.77 5.71
CA PRO A 100 1.51 12.83 7.10
C PRO A 100 2.46 12.12 8.07
N ASP A 101 2.53 12.59 9.32
CA ASP A 101 3.39 11.94 10.33
C ASP A 101 2.96 10.50 10.64
N ALA A 102 1.67 10.17 10.45
CA ALA A 102 1.20 8.78 10.55
C ALA A 102 1.91 7.86 9.54
N THR A 103 2.10 8.33 8.31
CA THR A 103 2.82 7.60 7.26
C THR A 103 4.30 7.46 7.60
N LYS A 104 4.93 8.51 8.13
CA LYS A 104 6.33 8.45 8.57
C LYS A 104 6.54 7.42 9.68
N ARG A 105 5.62 7.38 10.66
CA ARG A 105 5.64 6.35 11.73
C ARG A 105 5.53 4.94 11.17
N TYR A 106 4.66 4.73 10.18
CA TYR A 106 4.52 3.42 9.55
C TYR A 106 5.80 3.04 8.79
N SER A 107 6.32 3.95 7.96
CA SER A 107 7.56 3.74 7.19
C SER A 107 8.76 3.47 8.11
N HIS A 108 8.86 4.18 9.24
CA HIS A 108 9.88 3.91 10.25
C HIS A 108 9.73 2.51 10.85
N ARG A 109 8.51 2.08 11.18
CA ARG A 109 8.28 0.72 11.71
C ARG A 109 8.66 -0.37 10.71
N LEU A 110 8.40 -0.16 9.41
CA LEU A 110 8.81 -1.09 8.36
C LEU A 110 10.33 -1.25 8.30
N ARG A 111 11.06 -0.12 8.32
CA ARG A 111 12.54 -0.13 8.33
C ARG A 111 13.09 -0.80 9.58
N GLN A 112 12.55 -0.48 10.76
CA GLN A 112 12.92 -1.11 12.01
C GLN A 112 12.70 -2.64 11.97
N ILE A 113 11.55 -3.10 11.48
CA ILE A 113 11.28 -4.55 11.33
C ILE A 113 12.27 -5.18 10.36
N GLY A 114 12.55 -4.55 9.22
CA GLY A 114 13.51 -5.05 8.26
C GLY A 114 14.94 -5.14 8.79
N GLU A 115 15.30 -4.36 9.81
CA GLU A 115 16.62 -4.38 10.43
C GLU A 115 16.70 -5.38 11.59
N GLU A 116 15.69 -5.39 12.45
CA GLU A 116 15.75 -6.10 13.73
C GLU A 116 15.06 -7.46 13.68
N ASN A 117 13.98 -7.59 12.90
CA ASN A 117 13.08 -8.75 12.93
C ASN A 117 12.48 -9.07 11.53
N PRO A 118 13.30 -9.35 10.52
CA PRO A 118 12.86 -9.45 9.13
C PRO A 118 11.80 -10.53 8.88
N GLN A 119 11.71 -11.56 9.73
CA GLN A 119 10.65 -12.56 9.69
C GLN A 119 9.24 -11.98 9.81
N PHE A 120 9.07 -10.79 10.42
CA PHE A 120 7.77 -10.13 10.52
C PHE A 120 7.40 -9.29 9.30
N LEU A 121 8.29 -9.15 8.30
CA LEU A 121 7.95 -8.49 7.03
C LEU A 121 6.80 -9.19 6.30
N VAL A 122 6.62 -10.50 6.50
CA VAL A 122 5.48 -11.25 5.94
C VAL A 122 4.14 -10.67 6.34
N ALA A 123 3.99 -10.17 7.58
CA ALA A 123 2.74 -9.59 8.05
C ALA A 123 2.39 -8.31 7.28
N HIS A 124 3.40 -7.49 6.97
CA HIS A 124 3.23 -6.24 6.22
C HIS A 124 3.04 -6.49 4.73
N ALA A 125 3.85 -7.36 4.12
CA ALA A 125 3.70 -7.76 2.72
C ALA A 125 2.32 -8.39 2.47
N TYR A 126 1.87 -9.30 3.36
CA TYR A 126 0.54 -9.89 3.29
C TYR A 126 -0.56 -8.83 3.33
N THR A 127 -0.50 -7.93 4.32
CA THR A 127 -1.56 -6.93 4.55
C THR A 127 -1.67 -5.96 3.37
N ARG A 128 -0.53 -5.56 2.79
CA ARG A 128 -0.50 -4.61 1.68
C ARG A 128 -0.85 -5.29 0.35
N TYR A 129 -0.03 -6.23 -0.11
CA TYR A 129 -0.16 -6.79 -1.45
C TYR A 129 -1.48 -7.55 -1.67
N LEU A 130 -1.95 -8.34 -0.70
CA LEU A 130 -3.23 -9.03 -0.86
C LEU A 130 -4.43 -8.07 -0.80
N GLY A 131 -4.30 -6.97 -0.05
CA GLY A 131 -5.28 -5.88 -0.06
C GLY A 131 -5.39 -5.25 -1.44
N ASP A 132 -4.25 -4.98 -2.10
CA ASP A 132 -4.19 -4.37 -3.44
C ASP A 132 -4.78 -5.29 -4.52
N LEU A 133 -4.45 -6.58 -4.46
CA LEU A 133 -4.95 -7.60 -5.39
C LEU A 133 -6.43 -7.92 -5.20
N SER A 134 -7.01 -7.56 -4.05
CA SER A 134 -8.41 -7.83 -3.71
C SER A 134 -9.24 -6.55 -3.74
N GLY A 135 -9.29 -5.83 -2.61
CA GLY A 135 -10.10 -4.61 -2.46
C GLY A 135 -9.60 -3.46 -3.34
N GLY A 136 -8.29 -3.38 -3.57
CA GLY A 136 -7.66 -2.33 -4.39
C GLY A 136 -8.24 -2.24 -5.80
N GLN A 137 -8.57 -3.36 -6.43
CA GLN A 137 -9.18 -3.40 -7.76
C GLN A 137 -10.58 -2.76 -7.82
N VAL A 138 -11.33 -2.83 -6.72
CA VAL A 138 -12.62 -2.14 -6.60
C VAL A 138 -12.39 -0.65 -6.42
N LEU A 139 -11.43 -0.27 -5.57
CA LEU A 139 -11.11 1.13 -5.29
C LEU A 139 -10.54 1.87 -6.50
N GLY A 140 -9.69 1.22 -7.30
CA GLY A 140 -9.17 1.79 -8.55
C GLY A 140 -10.30 2.18 -9.51
N ARG A 141 -11.33 1.32 -9.66
CA ARG A 141 -12.52 1.62 -10.48
C ARG A 141 -13.34 2.77 -9.92
N ILE A 142 -13.48 2.85 -8.60
CA ILE A 142 -14.21 3.95 -7.97
C ILE A 142 -13.44 5.26 -8.14
N ALA A 143 -12.12 5.26 -7.91
CA ALA A 143 -11.25 6.40 -8.13
C ALA A 143 -11.36 6.92 -9.58
N GLN A 144 -11.29 6.01 -10.56
CA GLN A 144 -11.47 6.33 -11.96
C GLN A 144 -12.77 7.09 -12.23
N LYS A 145 -13.89 6.55 -11.74
CA LYS A 145 -15.22 7.13 -11.96
C LYS A 145 -15.39 8.47 -11.23
N SER A 146 -15.01 8.53 -9.96
CA SER A 146 -15.21 9.71 -9.10
C SER A 146 -14.38 10.91 -9.53
N MET A 147 -13.18 10.70 -10.08
CA MET A 147 -12.29 11.78 -10.50
C MET A 147 -12.25 11.97 -12.02
N GLY A 148 -13.03 11.20 -12.79
CA GLY A 148 -13.10 11.31 -14.25
C GLY A 148 -11.76 10.97 -14.95
N LEU A 149 -10.95 10.09 -14.36
CA LEU A 149 -9.66 9.69 -14.91
C LEU A 149 -9.85 8.83 -16.17
N LYS A 150 -9.04 9.08 -17.20
CA LYS A 150 -9.13 8.43 -18.51
C LYS A 150 -7.86 7.65 -18.79
N ASN A 151 -7.96 6.63 -19.65
CA ASN A 151 -6.83 5.86 -20.19
C ASN A 151 -5.93 5.17 -19.15
N GLY A 152 -6.34 5.11 -17.88
CA GLY A 152 -5.55 4.51 -16.79
C GLY A 152 -4.49 5.43 -16.19
N ASP A 153 -4.40 6.69 -16.63
CA ASP A 153 -3.45 7.65 -16.05
C ASP A 153 -3.86 8.04 -14.63
N GLY A 154 -2.89 8.05 -13.71
CA GLY A 154 -3.13 8.29 -12.29
C GLY A 154 -3.77 7.10 -11.54
N LEU A 155 -3.77 5.91 -12.15
CA LEU A 155 -4.32 4.65 -11.62
C LEU A 155 -3.39 3.46 -11.92
N SER A 156 -2.08 3.69 -12.02
CA SER A 156 -1.09 2.67 -12.33
C SER A 156 -0.86 1.73 -11.14
N PHE A 157 -1.01 2.23 -9.91
CA PHE A 157 -0.97 1.45 -8.67
C PHE A 157 -2.09 0.41 -8.60
#